data_AF-A0A838SF29-F1
#
_entry.id   AF-A0A838SF29-F1
#
_cell.length_a   1.000
_cell.length_b   1.000
_cell.length_c   1.000
_cell.angle_alpha   90.00
_cell.angle_beta   90.00
_cell.angle_gamma   90.00
#
_symmetry.space_group_name_H-M   'P 1'
#
loop_
_entity.id
_entity.type
_entity.pdbx_description
1 polymer ?
#
loop_
_entity_poly.entity_id
_entity_poly.type
_entity_poly.pdbx_seq_one_letter_code
_entity_poly.pdbx_strand_id
1 'polypeptide(L)' 'RFLSQPFHVAEAFTGSPGKYVKLVDTVRSFKEIVDGKYDDLPEQAFYMVGPIEEAIEKAEKLGYKR' A
#
# COMPACT_ATOMS: atom_id res chain seq x y z
N ARG A 1 -1.94 -8.50 -0.76
CA ARG A 1 -1.02 -8.00 -1.83
C ARG A 1 0.06 -7.02 -1.32
N PHE A 2 0.03 -6.61 -0.05
CA PHE A 2 0.83 -5.51 0.52
C PHE A 2 2.36 -5.71 0.59
N LEU A 3 2.88 -6.91 0.32
CA LEU A 3 4.33 -7.15 0.26
C LEU A 3 4.98 -6.60 -1.04
N SER A 4 4.19 -6.26 -2.05
CA SER A 4 4.69 -5.62 -3.28
C SER A 4 4.94 -4.13 -3.06
N GLN A 5 6.07 -3.60 -3.52
CA GLN A 5 6.37 -2.18 -3.49
C GLN A 5 6.96 -1.70 -4.83
N PRO A 6 6.70 -0.45 -5.24
CA PRO A 6 7.37 0.15 -6.38
C PRO A 6 8.84 0.47 -6.02
N PHE A 7 9.77 -0.11 -6.75
CA PHE A 7 11.20 0.17 -6.59
C PHE A 7 11.64 1.32 -7.49
N HIS A 8 12.53 2.18 -6.97
CA HIS A 8 13.13 3.27 -7.75
C HIS A 8 13.82 2.78 -9.03
N VAL A 9 14.50 1.64 -8.97
CA VAL A 9 15.15 1.03 -10.15
C VAL A 9 14.17 0.46 -11.16
N ALA A 10 12.94 0.15 -10.71
CA ALA A 10 11.91 -0.43 -11.55
C ALA A 10 11.00 0.62 -12.22
N GLU A 11 11.18 1.91 -11.91
CA GLU A 11 10.33 3.01 -12.38
C GLU A 11 10.26 3.07 -13.92
N ALA A 12 11.37 2.80 -14.61
CA ALA A 12 11.43 2.74 -16.07
C ALA A 12 10.56 1.61 -16.67
N PHE A 13 10.25 0.57 -15.90
CA PHE A 13 9.45 -0.58 -16.35
C PHE A 13 8.00 -0.49 -15.87
N THR A 14 7.76 0.02 -14.66
CA THR A 14 6.43 0.08 -14.04
C THR A 14 5.70 1.39 -14.32
N GLY A 15 6.41 2.45 -14.74
CA GLY A 15 5.87 3.80 -14.89
C GLY A 15 5.40 4.43 -13.58
N SER A 16 5.72 3.81 -12.43
CA SER A 16 5.29 4.25 -11.11
C SER A 16 6.50 4.64 -10.27
N PRO A 17 6.49 5.82 -9.61
CA PRO A 17 7.63 6.30 -8.85
C PRO A 17 7.97 5.36 -7.70
N GLY A 18 9.27 5.14 -7.51
CA GLY A 18 9.76 4.33 -6.39
C GLY A 18 9.33 4.88 -5.04
N LYS A 19 9.15 3.98 -4.07
CA LYS A 19 8.80 4.35 -2.69
C LYS A 19 9.83 3.82 -1.71
N TYR A 20 10.10 4.62 -0.69
CA TYR A 20 10.91 4.23 0.46
C TYR A 20 10.05 4.26 1.70
N VAL A 21 9.87 3.10 2.34
CA VAL A 21 9.07 2.95 3.55
C VAL A 21 10.01 2.72 4.73
N LYS A 22 9.83 3.46 5.82
CA LYS A 22 10.66 3.26 7.03
C LYS A 22 10.25 1.96 7.72
N LEU A 23 11.18 1.40 8.49
CA LEU A 23 10.95 0.19 9.27
C LEU A 23 9.76 0.33 10.23
N VAL A 24 9.69 1.46 10.96
CA VAL A 24 8.62 1.72 11.94
C VAL A 24 7.24 1.73 11.26
N ASP A 25 7.14 2.36 10.10
CA ASP A 25 5.90 2.44 9.33
C ASP A 25 5.51 1.07 8.76
N THR A 26 6.50 0.27 8.35
CA THR A 26 6.28 -1.11 7.88
C THR A 26 5.68 -1.96 8.99
N VAL A 27 6.32 -1.99 10.17
CA VAL A 27 5.85 -2.78 11.32
C VAL A 27 4.44 -2.36 11.74
N ARG A 28 4.17 -1.06 11.80
CA ARG A 28 2.84 -0.52 12.11
C ARG A 28 1.80 -0.99 11.08
N SER A 29 2.09 -0.81 9.79
CA SER A 29 1.17 -1.15 8.70
C SER A 29 0.78 -2.64 8.73
N PHE A 30 1.76 -3.53 8.91
CA PHE A 30 1.49 -4.97 9.00
C PHE A 30 0.69 -5.33 10.25
N LYS A 31 0.98 -4.71 11.40
CA LYS A 31 0.19 -4.92 12.60
C LYS A 31 -1.27 -4.55 12.39
N GLU A 32 -1.53 -3.39 11.79
CA GLU A 32 -2.90 -2.92 11.57
C GLU A 32 -3.68 -3.76 10.54
N ILE A 33 -3.00 -4.30 9.53
CA ILE A 33 -3.58 -5.29 8.61
C ILE A 33 -3.95 -6.57 9.37
N VAL A 34 -3.08 -7.09 10.22
CA VAL A 34 -3.34 -8.31 11.00
C VAL A 34 -4.44 -8.09 12.04
N ASP A 35 -4.54 -6.89 12.62
CA ASP A 35 -5.61 -6.49 13.52
C ASP A 35 -6.97 -6.31 12.81
N GLY A 36 -7.05 -6.52 11.48
CA GLY A 36 -8.28 -6.43 10.68
C GLY A 36 -8.79 -5.00 10.46
N LYS A 37 -7.95 -3.98 10.70
CA LYS A 37 -8.38 -2.57 10.60
C LYS A 37 -8.78 -2.13 9.21
N TYR A 38 -8.39 -2.89 8.17
CA TYR A 38 -8.54 -2.55 6.75
C TYR A 38 -9.25 -3.63 5.94
N ASP A 39 -10.00 -4.52 6.59
CA ASP A 39 -10.72 -5.62 5.93
C ASP A 39 -11.84 -5.14 4.98
N ASP A 40 -12.28 -3.89 5.14
CA ASP A 40 -13.24 -3.21 4.27
C ASP A 40 -12.63 -2.71 2.95
N LEU A 41 -11.29 -2.71 2.82
CA LEU A 41 -10.61 -2.24 1.61
C LEU A 41 -10.44 -3.37 0.58
N PRO A 42 -10.57 -3.08 -0.72
CA PRO A 42 -10.38 -4.08 -1.77
C PRO A 42 -8.90 -4.50 -1.86
N GLU A 43 -8.63 -5.77 -2.19
CA GLU A 43 -7.25 -6.28 -2.29
C GLU A 43 -6.35 -5.49 -3.25
N GLN A 44 -6.95 -4.90 -4.30
CA GLN A 44 -6.25 -4.09 -5.31
C GLN A 44 -5.66 -2.80 -4.74
N ALA A 45 -6.23 -2.30 -3.64
CA ALA A 45 -5.69 -1.14 -2.92
C ALA A 45 -4.30 -1.41 -2.34
N PHE A 46 -3.99 -2.67 -1.98
CA PHE A 46 -2.72 -3.07 -1.39
C PHE A 46 -1.64 -3.45 -2.41
N TYR A 47 -1.91 -3.30 -3.71
CA TYR A 47 -0.96 -3.68 -4.76
C TYR A 47 -0.07 -2.50 -5.16
N MET A 48 1.25 -2.70 -5.18
CA MET A 48 2.25 -1.71 -5.60
C MET A 48 2.07 -0.35 -4.91
N VAL A 49 2.01 -0.37 -3.58
CA VAL A 49 1.89 0.81 -2.72
C VAL A 49 3.07 0.84 -1.74
N GLY A 50 3.36 2.02 -1.18
CA GLY A 50 4.34 2.16 -0.10
C GLY A 50 3.71 1.91 1.28
N PRO A 51 3.52 2.95 2.10
CA PRO A 51 2.90 2.83 3.42
C PRO A 51 1.38 2.59 3.32
N ILE A 52 0.76 2.20 4.44
CA ILE A 52 -0.65 1.82 4.48
C ILE A 52 -1.60 2.95 4.07
N GLU A 53 -1.21 4.19 4.28
CA GLU A 53 -1.96 5.39 3.87
C GLU A 53 -2.16 5.43 2.35
N GLU A 54 -1.17 5.00 1.56
CA GLU A 54 -1.32 4.94 0.10
C GLU A 54 -2.31 3.86 -0.32
N ALA A 55 -2.45 2.78 0.46
CA ALA A 55 -3.49 1.78 0.21
C ALA A 55 -4.89 2.38 0.45
N ILE A 56 -5.07 3.17 1.52
CA ILE A 56 -6.33 3.86 1.80
C ILE A 56 -6.67 4.83 0.67
N GLU A 57 -5.74 5.72 0.28
CA GLU A 57 -5.94 6.65 -0.83
C GLU A 57 -6.29 5.94 -2.15
N LYS A 58 -5.66 4.79 -2.40
CA LYS A 58 -5.94 3.98 -3.59
C LYS A 58 -7.32 3.33 -3.51
N ALA A 59 -7.75 2.86 -2.35
CA ALA A 59 -9.10 2.34 -2.15
C ALA A 59 -10.15 3.44 -2.41
N GLU A 60 -9.93 4.65 -1.92
CA GLU A 60 -10.82 5.80 -2.18
C GLU A 60 -10.95 6.10 -3.67
N LYS A 61 -9.83 6.08 -4.42
CA LYS A 61 -9.83 6.26 -5.87
C LYS A 61 -10.56 5.14 -6.62
N LEU A 62 -10.63 3.95 -6.04
CA LEU A 62 -11.39 2.82 -6.56
C LEU A 62 -12.89 2.88 -6.19
N GLY A 63 -13.31 3.92 -5.45
CA GLY A 63 -14.71 4.10 -5.02
C GLY A 63 -15.07 3.41 -3.71
N TYR A 64 -14.07 2.90 -2.97
CA TYR A 64 -14.27 2.30 -1.66
C TYR A 64 -13.97 3.36 -0.60
N LYS A 65 -15.02 3.83 0.07
CA LYS A 65 -14.90 4.71 1.23
C LYS A 65 -15.45 4.01 2.45
N ARG A 66 -14.72 4.14 3.55
CA ARG A 66 -15.18 3.80 4.88
C ARG A 66 -16.09 4.88 5.43
#